data_AF-A0A6N1CBV3-F1
#
_entry.id   AF-A0A6N1CBV3-F1
#
_cell.length_a   1.000
_cell.length_b   1.000
_cell.length_c   1.000
_cell.angle_alpha   90.00
_cell.angle_beta   90.00
_cell.angle_gamma   90.00
#
_symmetry.space_group_name_H-M   'P 1'
#
loop_
_entity.id
_entity.type
_entity.pdbx_description
1 polymer ?
#
loop_
_entity_poly.entity_id
_entity_poly.type
_entity_poly.pdbx_seq_one_letter_code
_entity_poly.pdbx_strand_id
1 'polypeptide(L)'
;MNIELPPTFVYPDEYGTSRGRGGAPAPFSMAMVGQMIQERNVAYERGHWPQMLQRHLQEMRNNRPVRYGLDGFIIGDLKVAHGADLLMLKNPNLNTADAWRLGIKEGAKITNTQDMAIEQEFSGGVFTPFRAFGHWLLGKGKPASVRLDRVGISPTPNKIPDLMAIINTAGVGVTTINLKVPYSTAQDSNVARIYLGNITLQIKGEVIRYTSGNLKFAGTVKAYSDRYDANASSHRAAFDEGATTALREVGRVARAQDYEIRITGELPINFSR
;
A
#
# COMPACT_ATOMS: atom_id res chain seq x y z
N MET A 1 -2.41 -34.72 10.40
CA MET A 1 -2.45 -33.62 9.43
C MET A 1 -2.05 -32.37 10.21
N ASN A 2 -0.77 -31.97 10.13
CA ASN A 2 -0.27 -30.80 10.85
C ASN A 2 -0.64 -29.56 10.03
N ILE A 3 -1.54 -28.75 10.56
CA ILE A 3 -1.83 -27.42 10.02
C ILE A 3 -0.74 -26.51 10.55
N GLU A 4 0.28 -26.24 9.74
CA GLU A 4 1.20 -25.14 10.00
C GLU A 4 0.44 -23.83 9.79
N LEU A 5 0.13 -23.14 10.88
CA LEU A 5 -0.43 -21.80 10.82
C LEU A 5 0.66 -20.84 10.31
N PRO A 6 0.31 -19.85 9.49
CA PRO A 6 1.25 -18.80 9.11
C PRO A 6 1.82 -18.14 10.38
N PRO A 7 3.12 -17.83 10.41
CA PRO A 7 3.77 -17.31 11.60
C PRO A 7 3.08 -16.02 12.07
N THR A 8 2.49 -16.07 13.26
CA THR A 8 1.94 -14.89 13.91
C THR A 8 3.08 -14.16 14.62
N PHE A 9 3.54 -13.07 14.02
CA PHE A 9 4.54 -12.22 14.65
C PHE A 9 3.87 -11.31 15.65
N VAL A 10 4.00 -11.64 16.94
CA VAL A 10 3.67 -10.73 18.03
C VAL A 10 4.85 -9.78 18.18
N TYR A 11 4.65 -8.51 17.83
CA TYR A 11 5.55 -7.44 18.24
C TYR A 11 5.23 -7.11 19.69
N PRO A 12 6.18 -7.25 20.63
CA PRO A 12 5.98 -6.76 21.98
C PRO A 12 5.62 -5.27 21.94
N ASP A 13 4.75 -4.81 22.84
CA ASP A 13 4.47 -3.37 23.02
C ASP A 13 5.76 -2.57 23.32
N GLU A 14 6.78 -3.28 23.81
CA GLU A 14 8.11 -2.77 24.10
C GLU A 14 9.09 -2.74 22.91
N TYR A 15 8.72 -3.24 21.74
CA TYR A 15 9.63 -3.34 20.59
C TYR A 15 10.00 -1.95 20.12
N GLY A 16 11.24 -1.49 20.19
CA GLY A 16 11.57 -0.09 19.98
C GLY A 16 11.20 0.80 21.16
N THR A 17 11.14 0.25 22.38
CA THR A 17 11.23 0.98 23.65
C THR A 17 12.58 0.69 24.30
N SER A 18 12.99 1.48 25.29
CA SER A 18 14.24 1.26 26.02
C SER A 18 14.22 -0.08 26.76
N ARG A 19 15.03 -1.04 26.33
CA ARG A 19 15.27 -2.28 27.08
C ARG A 19 16.64 -2.20 27.73
N GLY A 20 16.64 -1.99 29.05
CA GLY A 20 17.85 -1.94 29.85
C GLY A 20 18.59 -3.28 29.81
N ARG A 21 19.60 -3.40 28.95
CA ARG A 21 20.52 -4.54 28.95
C ARG A 21 21.90 -4.03 29.33
N GLY A 22 22.18 -4.08 30.63
CA GLY A 22 23.52 -4.10 31.24
C GLY A 22 24.53 -3.03 30.82
N GLY A 23 24.89 -2.15 31.78
CA GLY A 23 26.28 -1.72 31.93
C GLY A 23 26.73 -0.42 31.27
N ALA A 24 25.83 0.47 30.83
CA ALA A 24 26.24 1.82 30.47
C ALA A 24 26.27 2.72 31.73
N PRO A 25 27.39 3.40 32.09
CA PRO A 25 27.53 4.13 33.37
C PRO A 25 26.59 5.34 33.57
N ALA A 26 25.75 5.65 32.60
CA ALA A 26 24.77 6.74 32.60
C ALA A 26 23.65 6.44 31.59
N PRO A 27 22.45 7.03 31.69
CA PRO A 27 21.43 6.91 30.65
C PRO A 27 21.92 7.57 29.35
N PHE A 28 22.41 6.77 28.39
CA PHE A 28 22.78 7.25 27.06
C PHE A 28 21.56 7.27 26.15
N SER A 29 20.82 8.38 26.17
CA SER A 29 19.61 8.58 25.36
C SER A 29 19.83 8.29 23.87
N MET A 30 21.00 8.61 23.31
CA MET A 30 21.33 8.33 21.91
C MET A 30 21.55 6.84 21.62
N ALA A 31 22.15 6.08 22.53
CA ALA A 31 22.32 4.63 22.37
C ALA A 31 20.96 3.92 22.41
N MET A 32 20.08 4.37 23.32
CA MET A 32 18.69 3.92 23.41
C MET A 32 17.91 4.20 22.12
N VAL A 33 18.00 5.42 21.58
CA VAL A 33 17.39 5.77 20.29
C VAL A 33 17.93 4.90 19.15
N GLY A 34 19.24 4.64 19.13
CA GLY A 34 19.88 3.75 18.15
C GLY A 34 19.31 2.33 18.21
N GLN A 35 19.14 1.76 19.40
CA GLN A 35 18.52 0.45 19.58
C GLN A 35 17.06 0.44 19.10
N MET A 36 16.29 1.50 19.41
CA MET A 36 14.90 1.61 18.95
C MET A 36 14.79 1.60 17.42
N ILE A 37 15.69 2.31 16.73
CA ILE A 37 15.75 2.32 15.27
C ILE A 37 16.11 0.94 14.72
N GLN A 38 17.10 0.26 15.32
CA GLN A 38 17.50 -1.08 14.89
C GLN A 38 16.35 -2.08 14.99
N GLU A 39 15.62 -2.06 16.11
CA GLU A 39 14.45 -2.91 16.30
C GLU A 39 13.40 -2.58 15.22
N ARG A 40 12.99 -1.32 15.03
CA ARG A 40 12.01 -0.98 13.96
C ARG A 40 12.47 -1.43 12.57
N ASN A 41 13.75 -1.24 12.23
CA ASN A 41 14.30 -1.67 10.95
C ASN A 41 14.10 -3.17 10.69
N VAL A 42 14.26 -4.03 11.70
CA VAL A 42 14.01 -5.47 11.56
C VAL A 42 12.53 -5.78 11.23
N ALA A 43 11.59 -5.00 11.74
CA ALA A 43 10.17 -5.15 11.38
C ALA A 43 9.91 -4.67 9.94
N TYR A 44 10.48 -3.54 9.54
CA TYR A 44 10.34 -3.03 8.18
C TYR A 44 11.02 -3.91 7.12
N GLU A 45 12.17 -4.51 7.42
CA GLU A 45 12.86 -5.47 6.55
C GLU A 45 11.99 -6.70 6.22
N ARG A 46 10.98 -6.97 7.05
CA ARG A 46 9.99 -8.04 6.88
C ARG A 46 8.65 -7.53 6.32
N GLY A 47 8.54 -6.25 6.01
CA GLY A 47 7.33 -5.63 5.47
C GLY A 47 6.26 -5.30 6.51
N HIS A 48 6.56 -5.38 7.80
CA HIS A 48 5.62 -5.12 8.90
C HIS A 48 5.48 -3.63 9.24
N TRP A 49 5.43 -2.80 8.21
CA TRP A 49 5.24 -1.36 8.34
C TRP A 49 3.88 -0.99 8.96
N PRO A 50 2.75 -1.73 8.78
CA PRO A 50 1.49 -1.34 9.42
C PRO A 50 1.58 -1.43 10.94
N GLN A 51 2.19 -2.49 11.48
CA GLN A 51 2.36 -2.65 12.92
C GLN A 51 3.22 -1.52 13.50
N MET A 52 4.29 -1.13 12.81
CA MET A 52 5.14 -0.02 13.25
C MET A 52 4.41 1.33 13.18
N LEU A 53 3.67 1.59 12.10
CA LEU A 53 2.89 2.82 11.96
C LEU A 53 1.75 2.89 13.00
N GLN A 54 1.03 1.79 13.25
CA GLN A 54 0.01 1.71 14.31
C GLN A 54 0.59 2.11 15.66
N ARG A 55 1.76 1.56 15.97
CA ARG A 55 2.46 1.79 17.22
C ARG A 55 2.89 3.25 17.36
N HIS A 56 3.43 3.86 16.30
CA HIS A 56 3.71 5.30 16.28
C HIS A 56 2.45 6.16 16.47
N LEU A 57 1.33 5.79 15.83
CA LEU A 57 0.05 6.47 15.99
C LEU A 57 -0.47 6.39 17.43
N GLN A 58 -0.31 5.25 18.10
CA GLN A 58 -0.68 5.08 19.51
C GLN A 58 0.23 5.87 20.46
N GLU A 59 1.55 5.90 20.22
CA GLU A 59 2.51 6.69 21.01
C GLU A 59 2.22 8.19 20.90
N MET A 60 1.95 8.70 19.68
CA MET A 60 1.58 10.10 19.45
C MET A 60 0.29 10.50 20.18
N ARG A 61 -0.66 9.58 20.35
CA ARG A 61 -1.88 9.82 21.13
C ARG A 61 -1.60 9.96 22.63
N ASN A 62 -0.64 9.21 23.16
CA ASN A 62 -0.40 9.08 24.60
C ASN A 62 0.61 10.10 25.13
N ASN A 63 1.52 10.64 24.29
CA ASN A 63 2.49 11.67 24.68
C ASN A 63 1.86 13.06 24.79
N ARG A 64 1.67 13.57 26.01
CA ARG A 64 1.37 14.99 26.32
C ARG A 64 2.61 15.64 26.94
N PRO A 65 2.99 16.90 26.62
CA PRO A 65 2.25 17.94 25.89
C PRO A 65 2.66 18.11 24.41
N VAL A 66 3.55 17.27 23.87
CA VAL A 66 4.01 17.39 22.47
C VAL A 66 2.90 16.93 21.52
N ARG A 67 2.14 17.93 21.05
CA ARG A 67 1.01 17.82 20.13
C ARG A 67 1.43 17.13 18.83
N TYR A 68 0.96 15.91 18.57
CA TYR A 68 0.71 15.33 17.23
C TYR A 68 1.63 15.83 16.10
N GLY A 69 2.93 15.89 16.37
CA GLY A 69 3.91 16.33 15.39
C GLY A 69 4.22 15.16 14.50
N LEU A 70 4.46 15.41 13.21
CA LEU A 70 5.31 14.53 12.45
C LEU A 70 6.71 14.63 13.10
N ASP A 71 6.93 13.85 14.14
CA ASP A 71 8.17 13.81 14.89
C ASP A 71 9.28 13.19 14.02
N GLY A 72 10.53 13.40 14.40
CA GLY A 72 11.68 13.03 13.58
C GLY A 72 11.72 11.54 13.20
N PHE A 73 11.15 10.65 14.03
CA PHE A 73 11.15 9.21 13.78
C PHE A 73 10.19 8.81 12.67
N ILE A 74 8.92 9.26 12.71
CA ILE A 74 7.98 8.91 11.65
C ILE A 74 8.38 9.53 10.31
N ILE A 75 8.90 10.77 10.32
CA ILE A 75 9.42 11.40 9.10
C ILE A 75 10.62 10.60 8.56
N GLY A 76 11.53 10.16 9.42
CA GLY A 76 12.64 9.31 9.04
C GLY A 76 12.17 8.03 8.35
N ASP A 77 11.25 7.30 8.98
CA ASP A 77 10.73 6.04 8.46
C ASP A 77 9.94 6.25 7.14
N LEU A 78 9.19 7.35 7.00
CA LEU A 78 8.51 7.73 5.75
C LEU A 78 9.48 8.02 4.60
N LYS A 79 10.60 8.69 4.88
CA LYS A 79 11.67 8.93 3.89
C LYS A 79 12.31 7.62 3.46
N VAL A 80 12.56 6.70 4.40
CA VAL A 80 13.10 5.37 4.12
C VAL A 80 12.13 4.57 3.24
N ALA A 81 10.83 4.58 3.57
CA ALA A 81 9.79 3.92 2.80
C ALA A 81 9.66 4.48 1.38
N HIS A 82 9.74 5.81 1.22
CA HIS A 82 9.81 6.45 -0.10
C HIS A 82 10.99 5.92 -0.93
N GLY A 83 12.19 5.89 -0.32
CA GLY A 83 13.39 5.37 -0.97
C GLY A 83 13.28 3.88 -1.32
N ALA A 84 12.77 3.05 -0.40
CA ALA A 84 12.60 1.62 -0.60
C ALA A 84 11.62 1.31 -1.74
N ASP A 85 10.46 1.98 -1.77
CA ASP A 85 9.50 1.81 -2.86
C ASP A 85 10.04 2.33 -4.20
N LEU A 86 10.78 3.44 -4.21
CA LEU A 86 11.45 3.92 -5.43
C LEU A 86 12.47 2.91 -5.98
N LEU A 87 13.18 2.20 -5.10
CA LEU A 87 14.09 1.14 -5.51
C LEU A 87 13.34 -0.09 -6.06
N MET A 88 12.21 -0.47 -5.45
CA MET A 88 11.34 -1.53 -5.98
C MET A 88 10.70 -1.13 -7.31
N LEU A 89 10.41 0.15 -7.52
CA LEU A 89 9.94 0.67 -8.81
C LEU A 89 10.98 0.43 -9.91
N LYS A 90 12.26 0.68 -9.60
CA LYS A 90 13.39 0.51 -10.52
C LYS A 90 13.78 -0.96 -10.71
N ASN A 91 13.72 -1.76 -9.66
CA ASN A 91 14.02 -3.19 -9.66
C ASN A 91 12.88 -3.97 -8.97
N PRO A 92 11.87 -4.44 -9.74
CA PRO A 92 10.73 -5.18 -9.19
C PRO A 92 11.09 -6.49 -8.48
N ASN A 93 12.26 -7.05 -8.75
CA ASN A 93 12.73 -8.30 -8.12
C ASN A 93 13.49 -8.05 -6.81
N LEU A 94 13.64 -6.79 -6.38
CA LEU A 94 14.31 -6.46 -5.13
C LEU A 94 13.48 -6.97 -3.95
N ASN A 95 14.09 -7.81 -3.11
CA ASN A 95 13.41 -8.31 -1.91
C ASN A 95 13.20 -7.19 -0.87
N THR A 96 12.26 -7.42 0.03
CA THR A 96 11.82 -6.44 1.04
C THR A 96 12.96 -5.93 1.94
N ALA A 97 13.83 -6.83 2.41
CA ALA A 97 14.90 -6.47 3.33
C ALA A 97 15.94 -5.57 2.66
N ASP A 98 16.36 -5.93 1.45
CA ASP A 98 17.34 -5.15 0.69
C ASP A 98 16.74 -3.81 0.24
N ALA A 99 15.46 -3.79 -0.14
CA ALA A 99 14.74 -2.56 -0.44
C ALA A 99 14.74 -1.60 0.76
N TRP A 100 14.47 -2.10 1.98
CA TRP A 100 14.50 -1.28 3.18
C TRP A 100 15.91 -0.77 3.50
N ARG A 101 16.92 -1.65 3.52
CA ARG A 101 18.31 -1.30 3.86
C ARG A 101 18.91 -0.28 2.90
N LEU A 102 18.65 -0.43 1.60
CA LEU A 102 19.05 0.54 0.60
C LEU A 102 18.19 1.81 0.69
N GLY A 103 16.90 1.65 1.01
CA GLY A 103 15.97 2.74 1.30
C GLY A 103 16.45 3.67 2.40
N ILE A 104 17.20 3.18 3.39
CA ILE A 104 17.81 4.04 4.43
C ILE A 104 18.75 5.07 3.80
N LYS A 105 19.56 4.65 2.83
CA LYS A 105 20.49 5.54 2.12
C LYS A 105 19.73 6.52 1.22
N GLU A 106 18.69 6.07 0.54
CA GLU A 106 17.86 6.94 -0.31
C GLU A 106 17.08 7.97 0.52
N GLY A 107 16.47 7.56 1.62
CA GLY A 107 15.75 8.43 2.54
C GLY A 107 16.65 9.48 3.19
N ALA A 108 17.91 9.15 3.48
CA ALA A 108 18.89 10.10 4.03
C ALA A 108 19.24 11.24 3.05
N LYS A 109 19.04 11.06 1.73
CA LYS A 109 19.22 12.13 0.74
C LYS A 109 18.12 13.19 0.81
N ILE A 110 16.96 12.84 1.37
CA ILE A 110 15.84 13.77 1.54
C ILE A 110 16.11 14.60 2.77
N THR A 111 16.78 15.74 2.60
CA THR A 111 17.05 16.68 3.68
C THR A 111 15.84 17.55 3.97
N ASN A 112 15.09 17.93 2.92
CA ASN A 112 13.91 18.76 3.00
C ASN A 112 12.63 17.97 2.64
N THR A 113 11.63 17.97 3.51
CA THR A 113 10.35 17.25 3.26
C THR A 113 9.58 17.81 2.06
N GLN A 114 9.86 19.05 1.68
CA GLN A 114 9.26 19.71 0.52
C GLN A 114 9.68 19.02 -0.79
N ASP A 115 10.82 18.33 -0.79
CA ASP A 115 11.31 17.56 -1.95
C ASP A 115 10.40 16.34 -2.24
N MET A 116 9.57 15.93 -1.28
CA MET A 116 8.57 14.88 -1.45
C MET A 116 7.26 15.40 -2.07
N ALA A 117 7.07 16.72 -2.18
CA ALA A 117 5.88 17.36 -2.75
C ALA A 117 5.94 17.46 -4.28
N ILE A 118 6.26 16.33 -4.93
CA ILE A 118 6.37 16.19 -6.38
C ILE A 118 5.43 15.08 -6.87
N GLU A 119 5.19 14.98 -8.18
CA GLU A 119 4.51 13.81 -8.73
C GLU A 119 5.37 12.56 -8.54
N GLN A 120 4.73 11.45 -8.16
CA GLN A 120 5.43 10.20 -7.81
C GLN A 120 4.83 9.01 -8.54
N GLU A 121 5.65 8.04 -8.94
CA GLU A 121 5.18 6.73 -9.38
C GLU A 121 5.47 5.69 -8.30
N PHE A 122 4.46 4.90 -7.95
CA PHE A 122 4.53 3.84 -6.94
C PHE A 122 4.91 2.50 -7.54
N SER A 123 5.63 1.68 -6.78
CA SER A 123 6.05 0.36 -7.23
C SER A 123 4.95 -0.68 -7.29
N GLY A 124 3.86 -0.51 -6.52
CA GLY A 124 2.85 -1.54 -6.26
C GLY A 124 3.30 -2.60 -5.22
N GLY A 125 4.54 -2.49 -4.72
CA GLY A 125 5.16 -3.43 -3.79
C GLY A 125 4.81 -3.16 -2.31
N VAL A 126 5.44 -3.94 -1.42
CA VAL A 126 5.13 -3.97 0.01
C VAL A 126 5.21 -2.61 0.72
N PHE A 127 6.08 -1.70 0.26
CA PHE A 127 6.23 -0.36 0.83
C PHE A 127 5.35 0.71 0.16
N THR A 128 4.65 0.39 -0.93
CA THR A 128 3.77 1.33 -1.63
C THR A 128 2.72 1.96 -0.71
N PRO A 129 2.00 1.21 0.15
CA PRO A 129 1.00 1.86 0.99
C PRO A 129 1.63 2.79 2.03
N PHE A 130 2.83 2.49 2.52
CA PHE A 130 3.54 3.36 3.45
C PHE A 130 4.01 4.65 2.75
N ARG A 131 4.50 4.54 1.51
CA ARG A 131 4.82 5.70 0.67
C ARG A 131 3.58 6.51 0.31
N ALA A 132 2.45 5.86 0.00
CA ALA A 132 1.19 6.51 -0.32
C ALA A 132 0.68 7.32 0.88
N PHE A 133 0.81 6.78 2.09
CA PHE A 133 0.53 7.50 3.33
C PHE A 133 1.48 8.69 3.53
N GLY A 134 2.79 8.52 3.32
CA GLY A 134 3.75 9.62 3.36
C GLY A 134 3.45 10.73 2.36
N HIS A 135 2.99 10.37 1.16
CA HIS A 135 2.59 11.31 0.12
C HIS A 135 1.31 12.07 0.49
N TRP A 136 0.35 11.45 1.19
CA TRP A 136 -0.81 12.16 1.72
C TRP A 136 -0.43 13.26 2.73
N LEU A 137 0.55 12.97 3.59
CA LEU A 137 1.04 13.90 4.60
C LEU A 137 1.90 15.03 4.01
N LEU A 138 2.81 14.69 3.10
CA LEU A 138 3.89 15.59 2.66
C LEU A 138 3.78 16.02 1.19
N GLY A 139 2.99 15.32 0.38
CA GLY A 139 2.89 15.47 -1.07
C GLY A 139 2.11 16.68 -1.57
N LYS A 140 1.45 17.44 -0.67
CA LYS A 140 0.70 18.68 -0.99
C LYS A 140 -0.32 18.50 -2.13
N GLY A 141 -1.05 17.38 -2.12
CA GLY A 141 -2.11 17.10 -3.09
C GLY A 141 -1.60 16.80 -4.51
N LYS A 142 -0.28 16.69 -4.71
CA LYS A 142 0.27 16.32 -6.02
C LYS A 142 -0.17 14.91 -6.39
N PRO A 143 -0.52 14.67 -7.65
CA PRO A 143 -0.94 13.34 -8.08
C PRO A 143 0.22 12.35 -8.02
N ALA A 144 -0.13 11.08 -7.86
CA ALA A 144 0.78 9.95 -8.02
C ALA A 144 0.27 9.02 -9.12
N SER A 145 1.09 8.06 -9.52
CA SER A 145 0.70 7.03 -10.48
C SER A 145 1.13 5.64 -10.01
N VAL A 146 0.44 4.62 -10.50
CA VAL A 146 0.85 3.22 -10.38
C VAL A 146 0.44 2.49 -11.65
N ARG A 147 1.31 1.62 -12.16
CA ARG A 147 0.96 0.82 -13.33
C ARG A 147 0.07 -0.35 -12.93
N LEU A 148 -0.97 -0.62 -13.71
CA LEU A 148 -1.96 -1.66 -13.43
C LEU A 148 -1.33 -3.06 -13.33
N ASP A 149 -0.28 -3.33 -14.11
CA ASP A 149 0.50 -4.58 -14.06
C ASP A 149 1.27 -4.77 -12.74
N ARG A 150 1.43 -3.70 -11.96
CA ARG A 150 2.15 -3.72 -10.67
C ARG A 150 1.24 -3.70 -9.45
N VAL A 151 -0.05 -3.43 -9.62
CA VAL A 151 -1.02 -3.40 -8.51
C VAL A 151 -1.19 -4.80 -7.87
N GLY A 152 -0.91 -5.86 -8.64
CA GLY A 152 -1.07 -7.24 -8.19
C GLY A 152 -2.52 -7.72 -8.19
N ILE A 153 -3.40 -7.08 -8.96
CA ILE A 153 -4.74 -7.60 -9.23
C ILE A 153 -4.73 -8.58 -10.40
N SER A 154 -5.66 -9.53 -10.38
CA SER A 154 -5.87 -10.50 -11.45
C SER A 154 -7.37 -10.62 -11.76
N PRO A 155 -7.93 -9.61 -12.46
CA PRO A 155 -9.33 -9.61 -12.85
C PRO A 155 -9.63 -10.78 -13.79
N THR A 156 -10.68 -11.54 -13.48
CA THR A 156 -11.18 -12.63 -14.32
C THR A 156 -12.70 -12.55 -14.38
N PRO A 157 -13.37 -13.09 -15.41
CA PRO A 157 -14.83 -13.07 -15.47
C PRO A 157 -15.48 -13.66 -14.23
N ASN A 158 -14.91 -14.73 -13.65
CA ASN A 158 -15.44 -15.35 -12.44
C ASN A 158 -15.44 -14.42 -11.21
N LYS A 159 -14.55 -13.42 -11.17
CA LYS A 159 -14.48 -12.39 -10.10
C LYS A 159 -15.33 -11.17 -10.41
N ILE A 160 -15.97 -11.11 -11.58
CA ILE A 160 -16.74 -9.97 -12.07
C ILE A 160 -18.11 -10.48 -12.54
N PRO A 161 -19.09 -10.59 -11.63
CA PRO A 161 -20.40 -11.19 -11.92
C PRO A 161 -21.08 -10.59 -13.16
N ASP A 162 -21.02 -9.27 -13.34
CA ASP A 162 -21.62 -8.58 -14.48
C ASP A 162 -20.97 -9.00 -15.81
N LEU A 163 -19.65 -9.17 -15.83
CA LEU A 163 -18.93 -9.67 -17.01
C LEU A 163 -19.31 -11.12 -17.30
N MET A 164 -19.37 -11.96 -16.27
CA MET A 164 -19.74 -13.36 -16.42
C MET A 164 -21.20 -13.53 -16.90
N ALA A 165 -22.10 -12.67 -16.43
CA ALA A 165 -23.49 -12.63 -16.90
C ALA A 165 -23.55 -12.33 -18.40
N ILE A 166 -22.86 -11.28 -18.86
CA ILE A 166 -22.79 -10.92 -20.29
C ILE A 166 -22.23 -12.07 -21.13
N ILE A 167 -21.16 -12.72 -20.66
CA ILE A 167 -20.56 -13.89 -21.32
C ILE A 167 -21.56 -15.04 -21.43
N ASN A 168 -22.28 -15.34 -20.35
CA ASN A 168 -23.24 -16.44 -20.31
C ASN A 168 -24.45 -16.18 -21.22
N THR A 169 -24.89 -14.93 -21.37
CA THR A 169 -26.05 -14.55 -22.19
C THR A 169 -25.70 -14.19 -23.63
N ALA A 170 -24.41 -14.14 -24.00
CA ALA A 170 -24.00 -13.83 -25.37
C ALA A 170 -24.61 -14.84 -26.36
N GLY A 171 -25.22 -14.34 -27.43
CA GLY A 171 -25.76 -15.16 -28.52
C GLY A 171 -24.65 -15.79 -29.37
N VAL A 172 -25.01 -16.75 -30.22
CA VAL A 172 -24.07 -17.30 -31.23
C VAL A 172 -23.58 -16.17 -32.13
N GLY A 173 -22.27 -16.14 -32.41
CA GLY A 173 -21.60 -15.04 -33.12
C GLY A 173 -20.69 -14.24 -32.20
N VAL A 174 -20.47 -12.97 -32.55
CA VAL A 174 -19.58 -12.05 -31.82
C VAL A 174 -20.42 -11.02 -31.05
N THR A 175 -20.13 -10.85 -29.77
CA THR A 175 -20.71 -9.82 -28.90
C THR A 175 -19.59 -8.93 -28.35
N THR A 176 -19.61 -7.64 -28.70
CA THR A 176 -18.65 -6.66 -28.16
C THR A 176 -19.04 -6.25 -26.74
N ILE A 177 -18.03 -6.13 -25.87
CA ILE A 177 -18.17 -5.74 -24.47
C ILE A 177 -17.50 -4.38 -24.25
N ASN A 178 -18.20 -3.50 -23.54
CA ASN A 178 -17.66 -2.26 -22.99
C ASN A 178 -18.30 -2.02 -21.62
N LEU A 179 -17.70 -2.59 -20.57
CA LEU A 179 -18.28 -2.70 -19.23
C LEU A 179 -17.47 -1.89 -18.22
N LYS A 180 -18.15 -1.03 -17.46
CA LYS A 180 -17.57 -0.29 -16.33
C LYS A 180 -18.09 -0.88 -15.02
N VAL A 181 -17.20 -1.34 -14.15
CA VAL A 181 -17.57 -2.07 -12.91
C VAL A 181 -16.68 -1.69 -11.73
N PRO A 182 -17.21 -1.68 -10.50
CA PRO A 182 -16.38 -1.62 -9.30
C PRO A 182 -15.60 -2.93 -9.13
N TYR A 183 -14.39 -2.84 -8.60
CA TYR A 183 -13.54 -3.99 -8.31
C TYR A 183 -12.83 -3.81 -6.96
N SER A 184 -13.05 -4.77 -6.07
CA SER A 184 -12.31 -4.79 -4.81
C SER A 184 -10.92 -5.39 -5.04
N THR A 185 -9.87 -4.59 -4.87
CA THR A 185 -8.48 -5.07 -5.00
C THR A 185 -8.12 -6.09 -3.91
N ALA A 186 -8.88 -6.12 -2.82
CA ALA A 186 -8.80 -7.09 -1.73
C ALA A 186 -8.92 -8.54 -2.18
N GLN A 187 -9.58 -8.78 -3.33
CA GLN A 187 -9.76 -10.12 -3.89
C GLN A 187 -8.43 -10.76 -4.35
N ASP A 188 -7.40 -9.93 -4.59
CA ASP A 188 -6.13 -10.38 -5.17
C ASP A 188 -4.91 -9.93 -4.38
N SER A 189 -4.92 -8.69 -3.87
CA SER A 189 -3.73 -8.04 -3.32
C SER A 189 -4.08 -7.29 -2.04
N ASN A 190 -3.57 -7.81 -0.91
CA ASN A 190 -3.68 -7.11 0.37
C ASN A 190 -2.92 -5.78 0.37
N VAL A 191 -1.86 -5.65 -0.44
CA VAL A 191 -1.12 -4.39 -0.60
C VAL A 191 -2.01 -3.37 -1.30
N ALA A 192 -2.55 -3.70 -2.47
CA ALA A 192 -3.43 -2.83 -3.24
C ALA A 192 -4.65 -2.40 -2.44
N ARG A 193 -5.22 -3.33 -1.66
CA ARG A 193 -6.35 -3.05 -0.78
C ARG A 193 -6.10 -1.89 0.17
N ILE A 194 -4.89 -1.77 0.70
CA ILE A 194 -4.56 -0.76 1.71
C ILE A 194 -4.50 0.65 1.08
N TYR A 195 -3.96 0.79 -0.13
CA TYR A 195 -3.75 2.12 -0.73
C TYR A 195 -4.70 2.49 -1.87
N LEU A 196 -5.39 1.52 -2.48
CA LEU A 196 -6.42 1.76 -3.51
C LEU A 196 -7.82 1.32 -3.06
N GLY A 197 -7.92 0.34 -2.16
CA GLY A 197 -9.22 -0.18 -1.73
C GLY A 197 -10.05 -0.73 -2.90
N ASN A 198 -11.20 -0.10 -3.15
CA ASN A 198 -12.08 -0.46 -4.27
C ASN A 198 -11.86 0.52 -5.42
N ILE A 199 -11.47 0.01 -6.58
CA ILE A 199 -11.25 0.80 -7.79
C ILE A 199 -12.37 0.59 -8.79
N THR A 200 -12.42 1.43 -9.82
CA THR A 200 -13.33 1.22 -10.96
C THR A 200 -12.55 0.71 -12.16
N LEU A 201 -12.99 -0.41 -12.73
CA LEU A 201 -12.42 -0.99 -13.95
C LEU A 201 -13.27 -0.66 -15.16
N GLN A 202 -12.60 -0.53 -16.31
CA GLN A 202 -13.18 -0.49 -17.64
C GLN A 202 -12.70 -1.72 -18.40
N ILE A 203 -13.61 -2.61 -18.75
CA ILE A 203 -13.34 -3.82 -19.53
C ILE A 203 -13.82 -3.58 -20.95
N LYS A 204 -12.98 -3.90 -21.93
CA LYS A 204 -13.34 -3.90 -23.36
C LYS A 204 -12.90 -5.21 -23.98
N GLY A 205 -13.71 -5.78 -24.86
CA GLY A 205 -13.36 -7.05 -25.50
C GLY A 205 -14.49 -7.64 -26.31
N GLU A 206 -14.35 -8.89 -26.67
CA GLU A 206 -15.31 -9.62 -27.50
C GLU A 206 -15.56 -11.01 -26.95
N VAL A 207 -16.82 -11.42 -26.98
CA VAL A 207 -17.25 -12.79 -26.74
C VAL A 207 -17.62 -13.43 -28.06
N ILE A 208 -16.97 -14.54 -28.38
CA ILE A 208 -17.28 -15.38 -29.54
C ILE A 208 -17.95 -16.64 -29.03
N ARG A 209 -19.23 -16.83 -29.37
CA ARG A 209 -19.94 -18.08 -29.14
C ARG A 209 -20.12 -18.83 -30.45
N TYR A 210 -19.56 -20.03 -30.52
CA TYR A 210 -19.64 -20.88 -31.70
C TYR A 210 -20.95 -21.67 -31.72
N THR A 211 -21.39 -22.09 -32.90
CA THR A 211 -22.54 -22.99 -33.08
C THR A 211 -22.35 -24.34 -32.38
N SER A 212 -21.09 -24.75 -32.14
CA SER A 212 -20.75 -25.94 -31.37
C SER A 212 -21.04 -25.83 -29.87
N GLY A 213 -21.39 -24.64 -29.37
CA GLY A 213 -21.58 -24.36 -27.94
C GLY A 213 -20.34 -23.85 -27.21
N ASN A 214 -19.15 -23.94 -27.83
CA ASN A 214 -17.92 -23.37 -27.28
C ASN A 214 -18.01 -21.84 -27.21
N LEU A 215 -17.34 -21.26 -26.20
CA LEU A 215 -17.29 -19.82 -25.98
C LEU A 215 -15.87 -19.37 -25.69
N LYS A 216 -15.49 -18.23 -26.26
CA LYS A 216 -14.24 -17.53 -25.94
C LYS A 216 -14.52 -16.07 -25.66
N PHE A 217 -13.89 -15.53 -24.63
CA PHE A 217 -13.82 -14.10 -24.35
C PHE A 217 -12.36 -13.67 -24.36
N ALA A 218 -12.07 -12.58 -25.06
CA ALA A 218 -10.77 -11.92 -25.06
C ALA A 218 -10.96 -10.41 -24.96
N GLY A 219 -10.21 -9.76 -24.09
CA GLY A 219 -10.33 -8.33 -23.87
C GLY A 219 -9.17 -7.72 -23.08
N THR A 220 -9.29 -6.44 -22.79
CA THR A 220 -8.39 -5.68 -21.93
C THR A 220 -9.16 -5.02 -20.79
N VAL A 221 -8.44 -4.80 -19.70
CA VAL A 221 -8.91 -4.10 -18.50
C VAL A 221 -8.05 -2.86 -18.31
N LYS A 222 -8.71 -1.71 -18.15
CA LYS A 222 -8.14 -0.46 -17.62
C LYS A 222 -8.73 -0.17 -16.26
N ALA A 223 -8.03 0.60 -15.45
CA ALA A 223 -8.59 1.19 -14.24
C ALA A 223 -8.72 2.69 -14.41
N TYR A 224 -9.74 3.27 -13.79
CA TYR A 224 -9.84 4.72 -13.64
C TYR A 224 -8.89 5.20 -12.54
N SER A 225 -8.53 6.48 -12.56
CA SER A 225 -7.86 7.11 -11.42
C SER A 225 -8.70 6.96 -10.16
N ASP A 226 -8.01 6.82 -9.03
CA ASP A 226 -8.62 6.72 -7.71
C ASP A 226 -8.22 7.90 -6.82
N ARG A 227 -9.04 8.23 -5.82
CA ARG A 227 -8.73 9.29 -4.85
C ARG A 227 -8.17 8.65 -3.59
N TYR A 228 -6.94 9.00 -3.25
CA TYR A 228 -6.36 8.65 -1.97
C TYR A 228 -6.72 9.69 -0.91
N ASP A 229 -7.44 9.26 0.12
CA ASP A 229 -7.93 10.11 1.23
C ASP A 229 -7.54 9.58 2.62
N ALA A 230 -6.63 8.60 2.66
CA ALA A 230 -6.23 7.89 3.88
C ALA A 230 -7.43 7.40 4.72
N ASN A 231 -8.57 7.07 4.08
CA ASN A 231 -9.78 6.72 4.80
C ASN A 231 -9.60 5.47 5.67
N ALA A 232 -10.27 5.51 6.82
CA ALA A 232 -10.32 4.43 7.77
C ALA A 232 -10.86 3.12 7.17
N SER A 233 -11.69 3.10 6.13
CA SER A 233 -12.23 1.83 5.60
C SER A 233 -11.17 0.92 4.95
N SER A 234 -10.24 1.48 4.18
CA SER A 234 -9.11 0.75 3.56
C SER A 234 -7.99 0.48 4.57
N HIS A 235 -7.80 1.38 5.53
CA HIS A 235 -6.74 1.32 6.53
C HIS A 235 -7.12 0.57 7.84
N ARG A 236 -8.39 0.52 8.26
CA ARG A 236 -8.85 -0.16 9.50
C ARG A 236 -8.57 -1.64 9.51
N ALA A 237 -8.52 -2.27 8.35
CA ALA A 237 -8.13 -3.67 8.33
C ALA A 237 -6.64 -3.90 8.65
N ALA A 238 -5.85 -2.83 8.69
CA ALA A 238 -4.46 -2.84 9.14
C ALA A 238 -4.27 -2.12 10.48
N PHE A 239 -5.28 -1.41 11.02
CA PHE A 239 -5.17 -0.58 12.23
C PHE A 239 -6.38 -0.72 13.14
N ASP A 240 -6.14 -0.68 14.46
CA ASP A 240 -7.21 -0.58 15.44
C ASP A 240 -7.93 0.80 15.44
N GLU A 241 -9.02 0.89 16.21
CA GLU A 241 -9.83 2.10 16.34
C GLU A 241 -9.05 3.28 16.95
N GLY A 242 -8.13 2.99 17.86
CA GLY A 242 -7.29 3.99 18.51
C GLY A 242 -6.33 4.67 17.53
N ALA A 243 -5.68 3.87 16.69
CA ALA A 243 -4.80 4.33 15.63
C ALA A 243 -5.57 5.08 14.53
N THR A 244 -6.81 4.68 14.24
CA THR A 244 -7.69 5.43 13.32
C THR A 244 -7.96 6.86 13.83
N THR A 245 -8.17 7.03 15.13
CA THR A 245 -8.38 8.35 15.75
C THR A 245 -7.11 9.20 15.67
N ALA A 246 -5.95 8.60 15.99
CA ALA A 246 -4.67 9.27 15.90
C ALA A 246 -4.31 9.66 14.45
N LEU A 247 -4.64 8.82 13.46
CA LEU A 247 -4.41 9.08 12.04
C LEU A 247 -5.09 10.38 11.57
N ARG A 248 -6.35 10.57 11.97
CA ARG A 248 -7.11 11.79 11.65
C ARG A 248 -6.43 13.04 12.22
N GLU A 249 -5.93 12.93 13.45
CA GLU A 249 -5.28 14.05 14.11
C GLU A 249 -3.89 14.34 13.53
N VAL A 250 -3.12 13.32 13.16
CA VAL A 250 -1.86 13.48 12.42
C VAL A 250 -2.11 14.17 11.08
N GLY A 251 -3.13 13.74 10.33
CA GLY A 251 -3.52 14.41 9.09
C GLY A 251 -3.88 15.88 9.30
N ARG A 252 -4.63 16.18 10.36
CA ARG A 252 -5.02 17.55 10.73
C ARG A 252 -3.80 18.43 11.04
N VAL A 253 -2.84 17.94 11.83
CA VAL A 253 -1.64 18.70 12.18
C VAL A 253 -0.68 18.84 11.01
N ALA A 254 -0.52 17.80 10.20
CA ALA A 254 0.30 17.82 8.99
C ALA A 254 -0.30 18.69 7.86
N ARG A 255 -1.57 19.09 7.97
CA ARG A 255 -2.36 19.68 6.88
C ARG A 255 -2.31 18.78 5.63
N ALA A 256 -2.52 17.49 5.87
CA ALA A 256 -2.52 16.47 4.83
C ALA A 256 -3.55 16.79 3.75
N GLN A 257 -3.25 16.38 2.52
CA GLN A 257 -4.10 16.64 1.36
C GLN A 257 -4.31 15.36 0.58
N ASP A 258 -5.57 15.05 0.35
CA ASP A 258 -5.98 13.99 -0.56
C ASP A 258 -5.41 14.26 -1.96
N TYR A 259 -5.13 13.17 -2.69
CA TYR A 259 -4.53 13.26 -4.01
C TYR A 259 -5.05 12.18 -4.95
N GLU A 260 -4.85 12.40 -6.25
CA GLU A 260 -5.20 11.44 -7.30
C GLU A 260 -4.09 10.38 -7.43
N ILE A 261 -4.47 9.10 -7.47
CA ILE A 261 -3.62 8.02 -7.95
C ILE A 261 -4.08 7.62 -9.35
N ARG A 262 -3.26 7.94 -10.34
CA ARG A 262 -3.46 7.55 -11.75
C ARG A 262 -3.06 6.10 -11.95
N ILE A 263 -4.02 5.25 -12.26
CA ILE A 263 -3.75 3.85 -12.55
C ILE A 263 -3.56 3.70 -14.06
N THR A 264 -2.32 3.46 -14.48
CA THR A 264 -1.92 3.50 -15.90
C THR A 264 -1.72 2.10 -16.49
N GLY A 265 -1.78 1.99 -17.83
CA GLY A 265 -1.61 0.71 -18.52
C GLY A 265 -2.89 -0.13 -18.58
N GLU A 266 -2.75 -1.35 -19.07
CA GLU A 266 -3.85 -2.29 -19.30
C GLU A 266 -3.43 -3.71 -18.90
N LEU A 267 -4.40 -4.55 -18.54
CA LEU A 267 -4.20 -5.99 -18.34
C LEU A 267 -5.02 -6.80 -19.35
N PRO A 268 -4.47 -7.86 -19.95
CA PRO A 268 -5.27 -8.78 -20.75
C PRO A 268 -6.21 -9.58 -19.84
N ILE A 269 -7.43 -9.82 -20.30
CA ILE A 269 -8.40 -10.70 -19.65
C ILE A 269 -8.95 -11.68 -20.68
N ASN A 270 -8.80 -12.97 -20.39
CA ASN A 270 -9.20 -14.04 -21.31
C ASN A 270 -9.99 -15.09 -20.55
N PHE A 271 -10.95 -15.71 -21.23
CA PHE A 271 -11.76 -16.80 -20.69
C PHE A 271 -12.26 -17.69 -21.81
N SER A 272 -12.36 -18.99 -21.56
CA SER A 272 -12.89 -19.94 -22.53
C SER A 272 -13.66 -21.05 -21.83
N ARG A 273 -14.74 -21.51 -22.46
CA ARG A 273 -15.53 -22.66 -22.03
C ARG A 273 -15.97 -23.51 -23.22
#